data_AF-A0A7S0REH0-F1
#
_entry.id   AF-A0A7S0REH0-F1
#
_cell.length_a   1.000
_cell.length_b   1.000
_cell.length_c   1.000
_cell.angle_alpha   90.00
_cell.angle_beta   90.00
_cell.angle_gamma   90.00
#
_symmetry.space_group_name_H-M   'P 1'
#
loop_
_entity.id
_entity.type
_entity.pdbx_description
1 polymer ?
#
loop_
_entity_poly.entity_id
_entity_poly.type
_entity_poly.pdbx_seq_one_letter_code
_entity_poly.pdbx_strand_id
1 'polypeptide(L)'
;GGQDVLLVFDECHKAKNLCTTAGKPSKTALAVVALQRALPHARVLYCSATGASRMEHLGYMTRLGTWGFNSFTEFRQTIEDSGMGAMEMFSMGLKAAGAYCCRTLSYTGAEFELTHVALPPGFKEAYDRAAEMFQLLHRVFLLVDEFLPSHRSRLSQFWGYHLRFFRQMLISAKVPAVVRMAKEAVEGGMCVVIGLQSTGAANIAQARADLEEEEELDDFVSAPQMVMQNLIEKQLPDAAPGFDNPRVLDFLLVQLYQCVRIWKEVEYADVGGQYMKG
;
A
#
# COMPACT_ATOMS: atom_id res chain seq x y z
N GLY A 1 -34.78 20.96 -28.00
CA GLY A 1 -34.12 21.51 -26.82
C GLY A 1 -33.35 20.39 -26.15
N GLY A 2 -32.05 20.28 -26.42
CA GLY A 2 -31.19 19.35 -25.70
C GLY A 2 -30.79 20.02 -24.39
N GLN A 3 -31.03 19.35 -23.26
CA GLN A 3 -30.61 19.88 -21.96
C GLN A 3 -29.08 20.00 -21.93
N ASP A 4 -28.58 21.16 -21.50
CA ASP A 4 -27.16 21.41 -21.23
C ASP A 4 -26.70 20.59 -20.02
N VAL A 5 -26.50 19.29 -20.22
CA VAL A 5 -26.05 18.38 -19.15
C VAL A 5 -24.60 18.72 -18.78
N LEU A 6 -24.35 18.85 -17.47
CA LEU A 6 -23.03 18.99 -16.88
C LEU A 6 -22.64 17.67 -16.21
N LEU A 7 -21.55 17.07 -16.69
CA LEU A 7 -20.90 15.93 -16.04
C LEU A 7 -19.90 16.45 -15.01
N VAL A 8 -20.08 16.06 -13.76
CA VAL A 8 -19.14 16.38 -12.68
C VAL A 8 -18.45 15.09 -12.26
N PHE A 9 -17.15 14.98 -12.55
CA PHE A 9 -16.32 13.90 -12.06
C PHE A 9 -15.67 14.32 -10.75
N ASP A 10 -16.27 13.89 -9.65
CA ASP A 10 -15.70 14.04 -8.31
C ASP A 10 -14.60 12.99 -8.06
N GLU A 11 -13.55 13.39 -7.35
CA GLU A 11 -12.31 12.63 -7.15
C GLU A 11 -11.77 11.98 -8.44
N CYS A 12 -11.76 12.75 -9.53
CA CYS A 12 -11.44 12.26 -10.86
C CYS A 12 -10.01 11.72 -11.01
N HIS A 13 -9.11 12.02 -10.07
CA HIS A 13 -7.77 11.42 -10.01
C HIS A 13 -7.80 9.88 -9.94
N LYS A 14 -8.92 9.26 -9.54
CA LYS A 14 -9.13 7.80 -9.62
C LYS A 14 -9.07 7.25 -11.05
N ALA A 15 -9.28 8.10 -12.06
CA ALA A 15 -9.18 7.75 -13.48
C ALA A 15 -7.78 7.99 -14.09
N LYS A 16 -6.78 8.41 -13.30
CA LYS A 16 -5.42 8.74 -13.78
C LYS A 16 -4.71 7.59 -14.50
N ASN A 17 -5.05 6.35 -14.16
CA ASN A 17 -4.44 5.13 -14.73
C ASN A 17 -5.07 4.77 -16.08
N LEU A 18 -5.24 5.75 -16.98
CA LEU A 18 -5.68 5.51 -18.36
C LEU A 18 -4.49 5.24 -19.29
N CYS A 19 -3.46 6.06 -19.17
CA CYS A 19 -2.26 6.04 -20.02
C CYS A 19 -1.09 5.35 -19.32
N THR A 20 -1.32 4.18 -18.71
CA THR A 20 -0.29 3.45 -17.97
C THR A 20 0.73 2.81 -18.91
N THR A 21 2.03 2.99 -18.63
CA THR A 21 3.12 2.29 -19.34
C THR A 21 3.23 0.81 -18.96
N ALA A 22 2.73 0.44 -17.79
CA ALA A 22 2.69 -0.93 -17.29
C ALA A 22 1.25 -1.35 -16.96
N GLY A 23 0.72 -2.32 -17.70
CA GLY A 23 -0.57 -2.95 -17.42
C GLY A 23 -1.76 -2.42 -18.23
N LYS A 24 -2.96 -2.93 -17.91
CA LYS A 24 -4.21 -2.53 -18.56
C LYS A 24 -4.79 -1.28 -17.87
N PRO A 25 -5.43 -0.37 -18.61
CA PRO A 25 -6.14 0.77 -18.03
C PRO A 25 -7.16 0.33 -16.99
N SER A 26 -7.39 1.14 -15.95
CA SER A 26 -8.39 0.81 -14.94
C SER A 26 -9.80 0.81 -15.52
N LYS A 27 -10.68 -0.08 -15.03
CA LYS A 27 -12.09 -0.10 -15.44
C LYS A 27 -12.77 1.26 -15.22
N THR A 28 -12.41 1.94 -14.14
CA THR A 28 -12.87 3.30 -13.83
C THR A 28 -12.46 4.30 -14.90
N ALA A 29 -11.18 4.28 -15.32
CA ALA A 29 -10.70 5.20 -16.36
C ALA A 29 -11.40 4.97 -17.71
N LEU A 30 -11.59 3.71 -18.09
CA LEU A 30 -12.33 3.35 -19.31
C LEU A 30 -13.78 3.82 -19.25
N ALA A 31 -14.45 3.65 -18.12
CA ALA A 31 -15.82 4.11 -17.92
C ALA A 31 -15.95 5.64 -18.02
N VAL A 32 -15.01 6.39 -17.43
CA VAL A 32 -14.97 7.86 -17.50
C VAL A 32 -14.83 8.35 -18.94
N VAL A 33 -13.98 7.70 -19.75
CA VAL A 33 -13.83 8.02 -21.18
C VAL A 33 -15.07 7.63 -21.98
N ALA A 34 -15.63 6.45 -21.71
CA ALA A 34 -16.83 5.97 -22.39
C ALA A 34 -18.03 6.90 -22.15
N LEU A 35 -18.22 7.39 -20.91
CA LEU A 35 -19.28 8.32 -20.57
C LEU A 35 -19.14 9.65 -21.32
N GLN A 36 -17.91 10.20 -21.39
CA GLN A 36 -17.65 11.41 -22.16
C GLN A 36 -17.93 11.22 -23.66
N ARG A 37 -17.65 10.04 -24.22
CA ARG A 37 -17.95 9.74 -25.63
C ARG A 37 -19.44 9.59 -25.90
N ALA A 38 -20.18 8.98 -24.98
CA ALA A 38 -21.62 8.80 -25.10
C ALA A 38 -22.39 10.13 -25.03
N LEU A 39 -21.82 11.14 -24.38
CA LEU A 39 -22.42 12.47 -24.21
C LEU A 39 -21.55 13.56 -24.86
N PRO A 40 -21.48 13.62 -26.20
CA PRO A 40 -20.57 14.52 -26.92
C PRO A 40 -20.82 16.00 -26.61
N HIS A 41 -22.07 16.39 -26.36
CA HIS A 41 -22.46 17.79 -26.10
C HIS A 41 -22.48 18.16 -24.60
N ALA A 42 -22.24 17.21 -23.70
CA ALA A 42 -22.21 17.52 -22.27
C ALA A 42 -20.96 18.34 -21.91
N ARG A 43 -21.15 19.34 -21.05
CA ARG A 43 -20.02 20.05 -20.40
C ARG A 43 -19.43 19.13 -19.33
N VAL A 44 -18.13 19.26 -19.08
CA VAL A 44 -17.44 18.39 -18.11
C VAL A 44 -16.66 19.24 -17.11
N LEU A 45 -16.86 18.97 -15.83
CA LEU A 45 -16.10 19.50 -14.71
C LEU A 45 -15.32 18.36 -14.06
N TYR A 46 -14.01 18.51 -13.98
CA TYR A 46 -13.10 17.56 -13.31
C TYR A 46 -12.72 18.13 -11.94
N CYS A 47 -13.17 17.47 -10.88
CA CYS A 47 -12.88 17.87 -9.50
C CYS A 47 -11.89 16.89 -8.88
N SER A 48 -10.80 17.40 -8.31
CA SER A 48 -9.85 16.59 -7.54
C SER A 48 -9.08 17.46 -6.56
N ALA A 49 -8.88 16.96 -5.34
CA ALA A 49 -7.98 17.57 -4.36
C ALA A 49 -6.49 17.38 -4.72
N THR A 50 -6.19 16.32 -5.48
CA THR A 50 -4.84 16.05 -5.98
C THR A 50 -4.78 16.37 -7.47
N GLY A 51 -3.98 17.39 -7.82
CA GLY A 51 -3.80 17.79 -9.21
C GLY A 51 -3.10 16.70 -10.04
N ALA A 52 -3.24 16.78 -11.36
CA ALA A 52 -2.47 15.97 -12.30
C ALA A 52 -1.00 16.42 -12.30
N SER A 53 -0.21 15.92 -11.34
CA SER A 53 1.21 16.29 -11.18
C SER A 53 2.11 15.86 -12.35
N ARG A 54 1.61 15.01 -13.24
CA ARG A 54 2.29 14.49 -14.43
C ARG A 54 1.34 14.53 -15.61
N MET A 55 1.89 14.72 -16.80
CA MET A 55 1.10 14.80 -18.03
C MET A 55 0.26 13.54 -18.25
N GLU A 56 0.81 12.35 -17.98
CA GLU A 56 0.08 11.08 -18.05
C GLU A 56 -1.26 11.07 -17.28
N HIS A 57 -1.35 11.80 -16.16
CA HIS A 57 -2.57 11.86 -15.34
C HIS A 57 -3.69 12.71 -15.96
N LEU A 58 -3.42 13.45 -17.04
CA LEU A 58 -4.44 14.24 -17.75
C LEU A 58 -5.18 13.43 -18.82
N GLY A 59 -4.77 12.20 -19.12
CA GLY A 59 -5.27 11.45 -20.28
C GLY A 59 -6.78 11.21 -20.27
N TYR A 60 -7.41 11.09 -19.10
CA TYR A 60 -8.86 10.92 -18.98
C TYR A 60 -9.64 12.23 -19.17
N MET A 61 -8.98 13.38 -19.12
CA MET A 61 -9.59 14.70 -19.29
C MET A 61 -9.73 15.07 -20.77
N THR A 62 -10.38 14.20 -21.55
CA THR A 62 -10.40 14.28 -23.02
C THR A 62 -11.01 15.58 -23.56
N ARG A 63 -11.81 16.29 -22.76
CA ARG A 63 -12.41 17.58 -23.12
C ARG A 63 -11.49 18.78 -23.05
N LEU A 64 -10.31 18.62 -22.46
CA LEU A 64 -9.26 19.63 -22.57
C LEU A 64 -8.69 19.74 -23.99
N GLY A 65 -8.91 18.72 -24.81
CA GLY A 65 -8.47 18.65 -26.20
C GLY A 65 -7.06 18.10 -26.34
N THR A 66 -6.54 18.13 -27.57
CA THR A 66 -5.17 17.70 -27.90
C THR A 66 -4.31 18.86 -28.38
N TRP A 67 -4.76 20.12 -28.26
CA TRP A 67 -3.98 21.35 -28.55
C TRP A 67 -3.19 21.35 -29.87
N GLY A 68 -3.76 20.77 -30.93
CA GLY A 68 -3.13 20.70 -32.25
C GLY A 68 -2.29 19.44 -32.49
N PHE A 69 -2.15 18.55 -31.50
CA PHE A 69 -1.51 17.25 -31.65
C PHE A 69 -2.50 16.19 -32.15
N ASN A 70 -2.01 15.17 -32.87
CA ASN A 70 -2.85 14.12 -33.45
C ASN A 70 -3.36 13.15 -32.38
N SER A 71 -2.64 13.02 -31.26
CA SER A 71 -3.05 12.19 -30.14
C SER A 71 -2.54 12.74 -28.80
N PHE A 72 -3.19 12.32 -27.71
CA PHE A 72 -2.71 12.62 -26.37
C PHE A 72 -1.31 12.04 -26.11
N THR A 73 -0.99 10.87 -26.69
CA THR A 73 0.32 10.23 -26.55
C THR A 73 1.43 11.09 -27.15
N GLU A 74 1.20 11.64 -28.34
CA GLU A 74 2.12 12.56 -29.01
C GLU A 74 2.31 13.83 -28.19
N PHE A 75 1.20 14.45 -27.76
CA PHE A 75 1.23 15.62 -26.89
C PHE A 75 2.04 15.38 -25.60
N ARG A 76 1.78 14.26 -24.91
CA ARG A 76 2.51 13.87 -23.69
C ARG A 76 4.01 13.77 -23.97
N GLN A 77 4.39 13.03 -25.00
CA GLN A 77 5.79 12.80 -25.36
C GLN A 77 6.50 14.12 -25.65
N THR A 78 5.91 14.99 -26.47
CA THR A 78 6.49 16.29 -26.83
C THR A 78 6.68 17.20 -25.60
N ILE A 79 5.70 17.28 -24.70
CA ILE A 79 5.81 18.11 -23.49
C ILE A 79 6.84 17.54 -22.51
N GLU A 80 6.87 16.22 -22.32
CA GLU A 80 7.85 15.57 -21.43
C GLU A 80 9.28 15.72 -21.96
N ASP A 81 9.50 15.54 -23.27
CA ASP A 81 10.82 15.71 -23.91
C ASP A 81 11.28 17.18 -23.88
N SER A 82 10.35 18.13 -23.85
CA SER A 82 10.63 19.57 -23.73
C SER A 82 10.93 20.02 -22.30
N GLY A 83 10.78 19.15 -21.30
CA GLY A 83 11.12 19.39 -19.91
C GLY A 83 10.11 20.25 -19.13
N MET A 84 10.49 20.59 -17.88
CA MET A 84 9.57 21.24 -16.93
C MET A 84 9.05 22.61 -17.39
N GLY A 85 9.86 23.41 -18.10
CA GLY A 85 9.43 24.72 -18.58
C GLY A 85 8.27 24.65 -19.56
N ALA A 86 8.23 23.63 -20.43
CA ALA A 86 7.10 23.41 -21.33
C ALA A 86 5.82 23.02 -20.57
N MET A 87 5.96 22.19 -19.53
CA MET A 87 4.85 21.79 -18.66
C MET A 87 4.29 22.96 -17.84
N GLU A 88 5.14 23.87 -17.38
CA GLU A 88 4.75 25.10 -16.70
C GLU A 88 3.98 26.04 -17.64
N MET A 89 4.51 26.28 -18.84
CA MET A 89 3.82 27.10 -19.86
C MET A 89 2.46 26.51 -20.23
N PHE A 90 2.38 25.20 -20.40
CA PHE A 90 1.11 24.50 -20.64
C PHE A 90 0.10 24.75 -19.50
N SER A 91 0.56 24.58 -18.25
CA SER A 91 -0.27 24.79 -17.05
C SER A 91 -0.74 26.26 -16.92
N MET A 92 0.14 27.21 -17.23
CA MET A 92 -0.19 28.64 -17.30
C MET A 92 -1.23 28.91 -18.38
N GLY A 93 -1.10 28.30 -19.56
CA GLY A 93 -2.07 28.38 -20.64
C GLY A 93 -3.46 27.90 -20.24
N LEU A 94 -3.56 26.75 -19.58
CA LEU A 94 -4.83 26.24 -19.06
C LEU A 94 -5.48 27.19 -18.04
N LYS A 95 -4.67 27.79 -17.16
CA LYS A 95 -5.13 28.75 -16.16
C LYS A 95 -5.60 30.06 -16.81
N ALA A 96 -4.84 30.59 -17.78
CA ALA A 96 -5.17 31.80 -18.52
C ALA A 96 -6.45 31.63 -19.36
N ALA A 97 -6.67 30.45 -19.94
CA ALA A 97 -7.89 30.11 -20.67
C ALA A 97 -9.11 29.87 -19.75
N GLY A 98 -8.94 29.85 -18.43
CA GLY A 98 -10.00 29.51 -17.49
C GLY A 98 -10.40 28.03 -17.49
N ALA A 99 -9.66 27.17 -18.21
CA ALA A 99 -9.91 25.73 -18.30
C ALA A 99 -9.38 24.95 -17.07
N TYR A 100 -8.49 25.57 -16.28
CA TYR A 100 -7.92 24.98 -15.08
C TYR A 100 -7.87 25.98 -13.93
N CYS A 101 -8.38 25.56 -12.78
CA CYS A 101 -8.29 26.30 -11.53
C CYS A 101 -7.75 25.36 -10.44
N CYS A 102 -6.67 25.78 -9.79
CA CYS A 102 -6.11 25.10 -8.64
C CYS A 102 -5.86 26.12 -7.55
N ARG A 103 -6.35 25.83 -6.34
CA ARG A 103 -6.14 26.66 -5.15
C ARG A 103 -5.58 25.78 -4.05
N THR A 104 -4.63 26.32 -3.31
CA THR A 104 -4.14 25.67 -2.09
C THR A 104 -5.06 26.07 -0.94
N LEU A 105 -5.38 25.12 -0.07
CA LEU A 105 -6.05 25.44 1.19
C LEU A 105 -5.15 26.33 2.04
N SER A 106 -5.73 27.30 2.74
CA SER A 106 -4.99 28.04 3.74
C SER A 106 -4.69 27.13 4.93
N TYR A 107 -3.44 27.14 5.40
CA TYR A 107 -3.03 26.49 6.64
C TYR A 107 -3.15 27.42 7.85
N THR A 108 -3.82 28.57 7.72
CA THR A 108 -4.05 29.49 8.86
C THR A 108 -4.75 28.74 10.00
N GLY A 109 -4.09 28.66 11.16
CA GLY A 109 -4.59 27.93 12.33
C GLY A 109 -4.29 26.43 12.34
N ALA A 110 -3.49 25.92 11.40
CA ALA A 110 -2.98 24.55 11.41
C ALA A 110 -1.51 24.52 11.86
N GLU A 111 -1.21 23.68 12.84
CA GLU A 111 0.15 23.40 13.30
C GLU A 111 0.53 21.97 12.92
N PHE A 112 1.78 21.79 12.48
CA PHE A 112 2.31 20.49 12.07
C PHE A 112 3.54 20.17 12.91
N GLU A 113 3.51 19.04 13.59
CA GLU A 113 4.63 18.55 14.39
C GLU A 113 5.01 17.14 13.94
N LEU A 114 6.32 16.91 13.79
CA LEU A 114 6.87 15.58 13.59
C LEU A 114 7.37 15.05 14.94
N THR A 115 6.55 14.23 15.59
CA THR A 115 6.91 13.62 16.88
C THR A 115 7.70 12.33 16.68
N HIS A 116 8.92 12.29 17.22
CA HIS A 116 9.76 11.09 17.25
C HIS A 116 9.42 10.21 18.45
N VAL A 117 9.02 8.97 18.19
CA VAL A 117 8.75 7.97 19.24
C VAL A 117 9.96 7.04 19.35
N ALA A 118 10.64 7.08 20.49
CA ALA A 118 11.73 6.15 20.78
C ALA A 118 11.19 4.73 20.97
N LEU A 119 11.88 3.74 20.40
CA LEU A 119 11.51 2.34 20.56
C LEU A 119 11.89 1.87 21.98
N PRO A 120 10.95 1.27 22.73
CA PRO A 120 11.28 0.65 24.01
C PRO A 120 12.34 -0.44 23.86
N PRO A 121 13.22 -0.66 24.86
CA PRO A 121 14.26 -1.70 24.79
C PRO A 121 13.70 -3.09 24.46
N GLY A 122 12.61 -3.51 25.09
CA GLY A 122 11.97 -4.79 24.79
C GLY A 122 11.41 -4.89 23.36
N PHE A 123 10.98 -3.76 22.78
CA PHE A 123 10.55 -3.74 21.38
C PHE A 123 11.75 -3.89 20.43
N LYS A 124 12.89 -3.28 20.76
CA LYS A 124 14.12 -3.44 19.97
C LYS A 124 14.57 -4.90 19.96
N GLU A 125 14.57 -5.57 21.11
CA GLU A 125 14.87 -7.00 21.19
C GLU A 125 13.92 -7.84 20.32
N ALA A 126 12.61 -7.58 20.42
CA ALA A 126 11.62 -8.25 19.58
C ALA A 126 11.87 -8.04 18.08
N TYR A 127 12.24 -6.82 17.68
CA TYR A 127 12.56 -6.48 16.31
C TYR A 127 13.81 -7.24 15.82
N ASP A 128 14.88 -7.24 16.62
CA ASP A 128 16.15 -7.90 16.30
C ASP A 128 15.93 -9.41 16.18
N ARG A 129 15.16 -10.01 17.10
CA ARG A 129 14.74 -11.42 17.03
C ARG A 129 13.96 -11.73 15.75
N ALA A 130 12.97 -10.90 15.41
CA ALA A 130 12.23 -11.10 14.18
C ALA A 130 13.14 -11.02 12.94
N ALA A 131 14.14 -10.13 12.93
CA ALA A 131 15.12 -10.05 11.85
C ALA A 131 15.96 -11.34 11.73
N GLU A 132 16.41 -11.90 12.84
CA GLU A 132 17.09 -13.20 12.87
C GLU A 132 16.19 -14.32 12.33
N MET A 133 14.92 -14.38 12.75
CA MET A 133 13.95 -15.34 12.23
C MET A 133 13.78 -15.22 10.72
N PHE A 134 13.64 -14.01 10.18
CA PHE A 134 13.52 -13.79 8.74
C PHE A 134 14.81 -14.18 7.97
N GLN A 135 16.00 -14.01 8.55
CA GLN A 135 17.23 -14.52 7.94
C GLN A 135 17.24 -16.04 7.83
N LEU A 136 16.78 -16.72 8.87
CA LEU A 136 16.67 -18.18 8.89
C LEU A 136 15.64 -18.67 7.87
N LEU A 137 14.45 -18.07 7.85
CA LEU A 137 13.42 -18.36 6.86
C LEU A 137 13.91 -18.11 5.44
N HIS A 138 14.65 -17.02 5.22
CA HIS A 138 15.20 -16.72 3.90
C HIS A 138 16.10 -17.86 3.39
N ARG A 139 16.92 -18.49 4.25
CA ARG A 139 17.72 -19.66 3.86
C ARG A 139 16.84 -20.84 3.47
N VAL A 140 15.78 -21.11 4.23
CA VAL A 140 14.79 -22.16 3.91
C VAL A 140 14.12 -21.87 2.57
N PHE A 141 13.69 -20.64 2.33
CA PHE A 141 13.03 -20.24 1.08
C PHE A 141 13.97 -20.33 -0.13
N LEU A 142 15.27 -20.02 0.03
CA LEU A 142 16.27 -20.23 -1.04
C LEU A 142 16.41 -21.71 -1.40
N LEU A 143 16.52 -22.59 -0.40
CA LEU A 143 16.60 -24.04 -0.62
C LEU A 143 15.32 -24.56 -1.30
N VAL A 144 14.16 -24.17 -0.80
CA VAL A 144 12.87 -24.55 -1.36
C VAL A 144 12.70 -24.03 -2.79
N ASP A 145 13.28 -22.87 -3.12
CA ASP A 145 13.27 -22.34 -4.49
C ASP A 145 14.21 -23.08 -5.44
N GLU A 146 15.34 -23.55 -4.93
CA GLU A 146 16.29 -24.40 -5.67
C GLU A 146 15.71 -25.79 -5.99
N PHE A 147 15.07 -26.43 -5.00
CA PHE A 147 14.57 -27.81 -5.15
C PHE A 147 13.19 -27.93 -5.82
N LEU A 148 12.37 -26.88 -5.78
CA LEU A 148 11.02 -26.90 -6.34
C LEU A 148 10.75 -25.68 -7.19
N PRO A 149 11.17 -25.62 -8.47
CA PRO A 149 10.99 -24.42 -9.26
C PRO A 149 9.51 -24.01 -9.35
N SER A 150 9.17 -22.78 -8.95
CA SER A 150 7.80 -22.25 -9.02
C SER A 150 7.65 -21.29 -10.20
N HIS A 151 6.51 -21.35 -10.91
CA HIS A 151 6.16 -20.40 -11.98
C HIS A 151 6.02 -18.95 -11.50
N ARG A 152 5.80 -18.72 -10.20
CA ARG A 152 5.85 -17.40 -9.55
C ARG A 152 7.05 -17.35 -8.62
N SER A 153 7.81 -16.25 -8.65
CA SER A 153 8.96 -16.06 -7.76
C SER A 153 8.51 -16.08 -6.29
N ARG A 154 8.71 -17.20 -5.58
CA ARG A 154 8.45 -17.31 -4.13
C ARG A 154 9.31 -16.33 -3.34
N LEU A 155 10.53 -16.07 -3.80
CA LEU A 155 11.40 -15.05 -3.21
C LEU A 155 10.77 -13.66 -3.30
N SER A 156 10.14 -13.30 -4.42
CA SER A 156 9.41 -12.04 -4.53
C SER A 156 8.24 -11.95 -3.54
N GLN A 157 7.49 -13.05 -3.35
CA GLN A 157 6.42 -13.12 -2.35
C GLN A 157 6.98 -13.00 -0.92
N PHE A 158 8.04 -13.76 -0.60
CA PHE A 158 8.74 -13.71 0.70
C PHE A 158 9.11 -12.28 1.08
N TRP A 159 9.75 -11.52 0.18
CA TRP A 159 10.10 -10.13 0.44
C TRP A 159 8.87 -9.22 0.60
N GLY A 160 7.77 -9.53 -0.10
CA GLY A 160 6.48 -8.88 0.11
C GLY A 160 5.92 -9.08 1.53
N TYR A 161 5.98 -10.31 2.04
CA TYR A 161 5.57 -10.64 3.42
C TYR A 161 6.50 -10.03 4.46
N HIS A 162 7.81 -10.10 4.25
CA HIS A 162 8.83 -9.45 5.10
C HIS A 162 8.55 -7.95 5.28
N LEU A 163 8.34 -7.22 4.18
CA LEU A 163 8.04 -5.78 4.23
C LEU A 163 6.76 -5.49 5.02
N ARG A 164 5.70 -6.29 4.82
CA ARG A 164 4.42 -6.13 5.53
C ARG A 164 4.57 -6.39 7.03
N PHE A 165 5.31 -7.43 7.40
CA PHE A 165 5.57 -7.81 8.79
C PHE A 165 6.25 -6.68 9.56
N PHE A 166 7.40 -6.21 9.07
CA PHE A 166 8.16 -5.15 9.74
C PHE A 166 7.40 -3.81 9.76
N ARG A 167 6.64 -3.50 8.71
CA ARG A 167 5.77 -2.33 8.69
C ARG A 167 4.74 -2.38 9.82
N GLN A 168 4.11 -3.53 10.06
CA GLN A 168 3.12 -3.69 11.14
C GLN A 168 3.76 -3.62 12.52
N MET A 169 4.92 -4.25 12.71
CA MET A 169 5.70 -4.09 13.96
C MET A 169 6.00 -2.60 14.24
N LEU A 170 6.52 -1.86 13.27
CA LEU A 170 6.85 -0.44 13.49
C LEU A 170 5.61 0.42 13.74
N ILE A 171 4.44 0.04 13.20
CA ILE A 171 3.18 0.70 13.52
C ILE A 171 2.75 0.38 14.97
N SER A 172 2.84 -0.88 15.40
CA SER A 172 2.45 -1.28 16.76
C SER A 172 3.31 -0.59 17.83
N ALA A 173 4.61 -0.40 17.57
CA ALA A 173 5.50 0.35 18.45
C ALA A 173 5.04 1.80 18.73
N LYS A 174 4.30 2.41 17.79
CA LYS A 174 3.82 3.79 17.91
C LYS A 174 2.49 3.90 18.66
N VAL A 175 1.74 2.80 18.77
CA VAL A 175 0.39 2.80 19.36
C VAL A 175 0.37 3.40 20.77
N PRO A 176 1.26 3.03 21.71
CA PRO A 176 1.21 3.60 23.07
C PRO A 176 1.40 5.12 23.10
N ALA A 177 2.31 5.64 22.27
CA ALA A 177 2.55 7.07 22.18
C ALA A 177 1.34 7.80 21.55
N VAL A 178 0.75 7.24 20.49
CA VAL A 178 -0.46 7.79 19.85
C VAL A 178 -1.65 7.79 20.82
N VAL A 179 -1.84 6.72 21.60
CA VAL A 179 -2.89 6.65 22.62
C VAL A 179 -2.70 7.71 23.69
N ARG A 180 -1.46 7.93 24.17
CA ARG A 180 -1.16 8.99 25.14
C ARG A 180 -1.49 10.37 24.57
N MET A 181 -0.97 10.70 23.38
CA MET A 181 -1.24 11.98 22.71
C MET A 181 -2.74 12.19 22.45
N ALA A 182 -3.46 11.14 22.06
CA ALA A 182 -4.90 11.21 21.84
C ALA A 182 -5.68 11.49 23.14
N LYS A 183 -5.30 10.86 24.26
CA LYS A 183 -5.93 11.11 25.56
C LYS A 183 -5.70 12.54 26.04
N GLU A 184 -4.46 13.01 25.99
CA GLU A 184 -4.09 14.39 26.34
C GLU A 184 -4.87 15.42 25.50
N ALA A 185 -5.03 15.16 24.20
CA ALA A 185 -5.79 16.02 23.30
C ALA A 185 -7.30 16.05 23.63
N VAL A 186 -7.89 14.89 23.94
CA VAL A 186 -9.29 14.78 24.33
C VAL A 186 -9.55 15.45 25.69
N GLU A 187 -8.64 15.30 26.65
CA GLU A 187 -8.71 16.00 27.95
C GLU A 187 -8.61 17.53 27.76
N GLY A 188 -7.87 17.99 26.75
CA GLY A 188 -7.84 19.37 26.30
C GLY A 188 -9.08 19.85 25.54
N GLY A 189 -10.12 19.02 25.40
CA GLY A 189 -11.36 19.35 24.70
C GLY A 189 -11.28 19.27 23.16
N MET A 190 -10.24 18.65 22.61
CA MET A 190 -10.06 18.49 21.17
C MET A 190 -10.67 17.17 20.65
N CYS A 191 -10.97 17.14 19.35
CA CYS A 191 -11.35 15.91 18.66
C CYS A 191 -10.14 15.31 17.93
N VAL A 192 -9.90 14.01 18.12
CA VAL A 192 -8.73 13.32 17.56
C VAL A 192 -9.14 12.46 16.37
N VAL A 193 -8.46 12.65 15.25
CA VAL A 193 -8.62 11.82 14.04
C VAL A 193 -7.31 11.10 13.76
N ILE A 194 -7.34 9.77 13.73
CA ILE A 194 -6.16 8.94 13.48
C ILE A 194 -6.24 8.37 12.06
N GLY A 195 -5.38 8.88 11.16
CA GLY A 195 -5.23 8.37 9.81
C GLY A 195 -4.13 7.31 9.71
N LEU A 196 -4.49 6.06 9.42
CA LEU A 196 -3.52 4.99 9.14
C LEU A 196 -3.36 4.82 7.63
N GLN A 197 -2.20 5.17 7.08
CA GLN A 197 -1.90 5.05 5.65
C GLN A 197 -1.58 3.60 5.19
N SER A 198 -1.90 2.59 6.01
CA SER A 198 -1.61 1.19 5.70
C SER A 198 -2.88 0.44 5.33
N THR A 199 -2.79 -0.37 4.28
CA THR A 199 -3.81 -1.31 3.78
C THR A 199 -4.13 -2.45 4.76
N GLY A 200 -3.80 -2.32 6.05
CA GLY A 200 -4.12 -3.32 7.08
C GLY A 200 -5.62 -3.55 7.21
N ALA A 201 -6.44 -2.52 6.96
CA ALA A 201 -7.90 -2.67 6.89
C ALA A 201 -8.34 -3.65 5.79
N ALA A 202 -7.62 -3.76 4.67
CA ALA A 202 -7.93 -4.72 3.61
C ALA A 202 -7.56 -6.16 4.02
N ASN A 203 -6.46 -6.35 4.75
CA ASN A 203 -6.11 -7.67 5.29
C ASN A 203 -7.06 -8.11 6.41
N ILE A 204 -7.51 -7.18 7.27
CA ILE A 204 -8.53 -7.46 8.30
C ILE A 204 -9.89 -7.71 7.65
N ALA A 205 -10.27 -6.95 6.63
CA ALA A 205 -11.50 -7.19 5.87
C ALA A 205 -11.45 -8.52 5.11
N GLN A 206 -10.28 -8.92 4.61
CA GLN A 206 -10.09 -10.20 3.95
C GLN A 206 -10.08 -11.37 4.96
N ALA A 207 -9.41 -11.22 6.11
CA ALA A 207 -9.48 -12.20 7.20
C ALA A 207 -10.92 -12.35 7.74
N ARG A 208 -11.68 -11.25 7.84
CA ARG A 208 -13.12 -11.27 8.18
C ARG A 208 -14.00 -11.89 7.09
N ALA A 209 -13.57 -11.87 5.83
CA ALA A 209 -14.30 -12.49 4.73
C ALA A 209 -13.98 -13.99 4.60
N ASP A 210 -12.80 -14.41 5.02
CA ASP A 210 -12.34 -15.81 5.04
C ASP A 210 -12.84 -16.56 6.30
N LEU A 211 -13.22 -15.85 7.36
CA LEU A 211 -13.88 -16.41 8.55
C LEU A 211 -15.41 -16.46 8.32
N GLU A 212 -15.92 -17.64 7.98
CA GLU A 212 -17.35 -17.91 7.90
C GLU A 212 -18.00 -17.73 9.29
N GLU A 213 -18.98 -16.82 9.39
CA GLU A 213 -20.01 -16.69 10.44
C GLU A 213 -19.58 -16.57 11.93
N GLU A 214 -20.02 -15.47 12.55
CA GLU A 214 -20.37 -15.33 13.99
C GLU A 214 -19.37 -15.73 15.10
N GLU A 215 -18.07 -15.83 14.86
CA GLU A 215 -17.10 -15.69 15.97
C GLU A 215 -16.77 -14.20 16.18
N GLU A 216 -17.30 -13.62 17.26
CA GLU A 216 -16.71 -12.42 17.86
C GLU A 216 -15.23 -12.75 18.11
N LEU A 217 -14.33 -12.02 17.43
CA LEU A 217 -12.89 -12.10 17.66
C LEU A 217 -12.62 -11.68 19.12
N ASP A 218 -12.68 -12.64 20.04
CA ASP A 218 -12.41 -12.42 21.46
C ASP A 218 -10.91 -12.46 21.77
N ASP A 219 -10.07 -12.56 20.73
CA ASP A 219 -8.63 -12.36 20.85
C ASP A 219 -8.11 -11.48 19.71
N PHE A 220 -7.38 -10.44 20.10
CA PHE A 220 -6.77 -9.46 19.21
C PHE A 220 -5.69 -10.17 18.37
N VAL A 221 -6.05 -10.71 17.19
CA VAL A 221 -5.08 -11.40 16.33
C VAL A 221 -3.94 -10.43 15.99
N SER A 222 -2.72 -10.78 16.41
CA SER A 222 -1.52 -9.99 16.15
C SER A 222 -1.33 -9.87 14.64
N ALA A 223 -1.40 -8.65 14.09
CA ALA A 223 -1.25 -8.45 12.65
C ALA A 223 0.08 -9.04 12.10
N PRO A 224 1.24 -8.87 12.77
CA PRO A 224 2.48 -9.55 12.40
C PRO A 224 2.38 -11.09 12.39
N GLN A 225 1.70 -11.69 13.38
CA GLN A 225 1.48 -13.14 13.45
C GLN A 225 0.68 -13.62 12.23
N MET A 226 -0.40 -12.92 11.87
CA MET A 226 -1.21 -13.26 10.71
C MET A 226 -0.42 -13.17 9.40
N VAL A 227 0.46 -12.16 9.24
CA VAL A 227 1.34 -12.05 8.07
C VAL A 227 2.29 -13.25 8.01
N MET A 228 2.83 -13.67 9.16
CA MET A 228 3.75 -14.79 9.26
C MET A 228 3.08 -16.14 8.98
N GLN A 229 1.89 -16.37 9.55
CA GLN A 229 1.09 -17.56 9.30
C GLN A 229 0.74 -17.68 7.81
N ASN A 230 0.27 -16.59 7.20
CA ASN A 230 -0.01 -16.56 5.76
C ASN A 230 1.24 -16.79 4.89
N LEU A 231 2.43 -16.38 5.32
CA LEU A 231 3.67 -16.67 4.60
C LEU A 231 3.96 -18.17 4.60
N ILE A 232 3.83 -18.81 5.76
CA ILE A 232 4.05 -20.25 5.91
C ILE A 232 3.01 -21.03 5.10
N GLU A 233 1.73 -20.84 5.38
CA GLU A 233 0.63 -21.64 4.80
C GLU A 233 0.50 -21.46 3.28
N LYS A 234 0.77 -20.27 2.74
CA LYS A 234 0.56 -20.00 1.30
C LYS A 234 1.79 -20.20 0.44
N GLN A 235 3.00 -20.16 1.03
CA GLN A 235 4.24 -20.17 0.24
C GLN A 235 5.13 -21.38 0.53
N LEU A 236 5.02 -22.01 1.69
CA LEU A 236 5.68 -23.29 1.92
C LEU A 236 4.79 -24.41 1.37
N PRO A 237 5.36 -25.36 0.62
CA PRO A 237 4.61 -26.46 0.05
C PRO A 237 4.21 -27.48 1.12
N ASP A 238 2.92 -27.78 1.24
CA ASP A 238 2.41 -28.86 2.12
C ASP A 238 2.63 -30.25 1.52
N ALA A 239 2.61 -30.36 0.19
CA ALA A 239 2.98 -31.55 -0.58
C ALA A 239 3.32 -31.11 -2.02
N ALA A 240 4.58 -31.24 -2.42
CA ALA A 240 5.02 -30.95 -3.79
C ALA A 240 5.79 -32.15 -4.38
N PRO A 241 5.65 -32.45 -5.68
CA PRO A 241 6.40 -33.53 -6.31
C PRO A 241 7.91 -33.26 -6.19
N GLY A 242 8.63 -34.16 -5.51
CA GLY A 242 10.03 -33.98 -5.10
C GLY A 242 10.26 -33.97 -3.58
N PHE A 243 9.20 -33.75 -2.78
CA PHE A 243 9.24 -33.94 -1.32
C PHE A 243 9.33 -35.42 -0.89
N ASP A 244 9.15 -36.36 -1.83
CA ASP A 244 9.30 -37.80 -1.59
C ASP A 244 10.77 -38.22 -1.41
N ASN A 245 11.74 -37.30 -1.60
CA ASN A 245 13.14 -37.55 -1.34
C ASN A 245 13.45 -37.33 0.17
N PRO A 246 13.65 -38.41 0.96
CA PRO A 246 13.80 -38.30 2.41
C PRO A 246 14.99 -37.44 2.82
N ARG A 247 16.05 -37.41 1.99
CA ARG A 247 17.27 -36.64 2.29
C ARG A 247 17.05 -35.13 2.23
N VAL A 248 16.18 -34.66 1.35
CA VAL A 248 15.86 -33.23 1.23
C VAL A 248 14.99 -32.80 2.40
N LEU A 249 14.02 -33.62 2.78
CA LEU A 249 13.16 -33.37 3.93
C LEU A 249 13.95 -33.39 5.23
N ASP A 250 14.81 -34.40 5.44
CA ASP A 250 15.67 -34.49 6.62
C ASP A 250 16.62 -33.29 6.72
N PHE A 251 17.20 -32.85 5.61
CA PHE A 251 18.06 -31.66 5.58
C PHE A 251 17.29 -30.38 5.95
N LEU A 252 16.09 -30.18 5.38
CA LEU A 252 15.23 -29.03 5.70
C LEU A 252 14.75 -29.07 7.17
N LEU A 253 14.39 -30.25 7.68
CA LEU A 253 13.99 -30.45 9.07
C LEU A 253 15.15 -30.19 10.03
N VAL A 254 16.37 -30.59 9.69
CA VAL A 254 17.56 -30.26 10.49
C VAL A 254 17.82 -28.76 10.50
N GLN A 255 17.68 -28.07 9.36
CA GLN A 255 17.81 -26.61 9.31
C GLN A 255 16.73 -25.94 10.16
N LEU A 256 15.46 -26.32 10.01
CA LEU A 256 14.34 -25.82 10.83
C LEU A 256 14.55 -26.10 12.32
N TYR A 257 15.01 -27.30 12.68
CA TYR A 257 15.32 -27.67 14.05
C TYR A 257 16.46 -26.81 14.62
N GLN A 258 17.53 -26.58 13.86
CA GLN A 258 18.61 -25.67 14.26
C GLN A 258 18.08 -24.25 14.46
N CYS A 259 17.20 -23.77 13.59
CA CYS A 259 16.56 -22.47 13.72
C CYS A 259 15.73 -22.37 15.02
N VAL A 260 14.87 -23.35 15.28
CA VAL A 260 14.02 -23.41 16.48
C VAL A 260 14.86 -23.57 17.74
N ARG A 261 15.94 -24.34 17.68
CA ARG A 261 16.84 -24.54 18.82
C ARG A 261 17.61 -23.27 19.15
N ILE A 262 18.20 -22.60 18.14
CA ILE A 262 18.85 -21.30 18.31
C ILE A 262 17.86 -20.31 18.93
N TRP A 263 16.62 -20.27 18.42
CA TRP A 263 15.56 -19.42 18.96
C TRP A 263 15.21 -19.69 20.43
N LYS A 264 15.18 -20.97 20.84
CA LYS A 264 14.84 -21.39 22.22
C LYS A 264 15.99 -21.25 23.21
N GLU A 265 17.24 -21.34 22.75
CA GLU A 265 18.44 -21.30 23.59
C GLU A 265 18.87 -19.88 23.96
N VAL A 266 18.32 -18.85 23.32
CA VAL A 266 18.59 -17.48 23.74
C VAL A 266 17.79 -17.18 25.02
N GLU A 267 18.49 -16.99 26.14
CA GLU A 267 17.89 -16.50 27.39
C GLU A 267 17.50 -15.02 27.25
N TYR A 268 16.33 -14.67 27.77
CA TYR A 268 15.78 -13.32 27.62
C TYR A 268 15.24 -12.77 28.94
N ALA A 269 15.44 -11.47 29.15
CA ALA A 269 14.83 -10.74 30.25
C ALA A 269 13.30 -10.73 30.09
N ASP A 270 12.59 -10.92 31.21
CA ASP A 270 11.14 -10.94 31.28
C ASP A 270 10.57 -9.62 30.72
N VAL A 271 10.07 -9.66 29.49
CA VAL A 271 9.47 -8.49 28.84
C VAL A 271 8.08 -8.33 29.46
N GLY A 272 8.01 -7.48 30.47
CA GLY A 272 6.81 -7.15 31.23
C GLY A 272 5.55 -7.16 30.35
N GLY A 273 4.65 -8.08 30.70
CA GLY A 273 3.50 -8.44 29.89
C GLY A 273 2.64 -7.25 29.50
N GLN A 274 2.57 -6.99 28.20
CA GLN A 274 1.42 -6.42 27.50
C GLN A 274 1.66 -6.34 26.00
N TYR A 275 2.92 -6.37 25.56
CA TYR A 275 3.29 -6.32 24.16
C TYR A 275 3.85 -7.68 23.74
N MET A 276 3.06 -8.45 23.02
CA MET A 276 3.45 -9.70 22.34
C MET A 276 3.37 -10.99 23.18
N LYS A 277 2.16 -11.33 23.64
CA LYS A 277 1.73 -12.74 23.61
C LYS A 277 1.02 -12.95 22.27
N GLY A 278 1.69 -13.60 21.32
CA GLY A 278 1.17 -13.87 19.98
C GLY A 278 2.30 -14.19 19.01
#